data_AF-A0A3Q3XN97-F1
#
_entry.id   AF-A0A3Q3XN97-F1
#
_cell.length_a   1.000
_cell.length_b   1.000
_cell.length_c   1.000
_cell.angle_alpha   90.00
_cell.angle_beta   90.00
_cell.angle_gamma   90.00
#
_symmetry.space_group_name_H-M   'P 1'
#
loop_
_entity.id
_entity.type
_entity.pdbx_description
1 polymer ?
#
loop_
_entity_poly.entity_id
_entity_poly.type
_entity_poly.pdbx_seq_one_letter_code
_entity_poly.pdbx_strand_id
1 'polypeptide(L)'
;MFRLSSVVILFPKSSWPYLPFWKQFVEAWDYLFKVTEKLVQKKMDEIQDKVHLQQSMEGAYLTHLLLSEQMTMTEILASITELLLAGVDTTSNTVSWSLYLMARNPEIQEQLYQEVIRVCPGDKVPNSDDIAGMPYLKAVIRETLRLYPVVPGNARVTVENEIVVGDYVFPKKSKCCGHSCSAHFLFVHMIFHLGLPPRVINVINTTEWSFDFDSDEP
;
A
#
# COMPACT_ATOMS: atom_id res chain seq x y z
N MET A 1 -11.03 -12.11 6.31
CA MET A 1 -9.90 -11.97 5.38
C MET A 1 -9.21 -13.29 5.00
N PHE A 2 -8.85 -14.17 5.94
CA PHE A 2 -8.01 -15.36 5.66
C PHE A 2 -8.58 -16.43 4.71
N ARG A 3 -9.87 -16.39 4.36
CA ARG A 3 -10.47 -17.37 3.43
C ARG A 3 -9.79 -17.39 2.06
N LEU A 4 -9.07 -16.32 1.69
CA LEU A 4 -8.35 -16.19 0.43
C LEU A 4 -6.83 -16.28 0.56
N SER A 5 -6.29 -16.50 1.78
CA SER A 5 -4.86 -16.71 1.96
C SER A 5 -4.44 -18.02 1.29
N SER A 6 -3.33 -18.00 0.55
CA SER A 6 -2.77 -19.18 -0.13
C SER A 6 -2.54 -20.34 0.84
N VAL A 7 -2.12 -20.05 2.08
CA VAL A 7 -1.94 -21.06 3.15
C VAL A 7 -3.26 -21.74 3.51
N VAL A 8 -4.36 -21.00 3.53
CA VAL A 8 -5.70 -21.49 3.87
C VAL A 8 -6.37 -22.22 2.70
N ILE A 9 -6.03 -21.85 1.46
CA ILE A 9 -6.56 -22.48 0.24
C ILE A 9 -5.84 -23.79 -0.07
N LEU A 10 -4.51 -23.84 0.10
CA LEU A 10 -3.69 -24.98 -0.35
C LEU A 10 -3.76 -26.19 0.59
N PHE A 11 -4.07 -25.99 1.87
CA PHE A 11 -4.05 -27.06 2.87
C PHE A 11 -5.43 -27.28 3.49
N PRO A 12 -5.94 -28.54 3.52
CA PRO A 12 -7.22 -28.84 4.17
C PRO A 12 -7.14 -28.59 5.68
N LYS A 13 -8.24 -28.10 6.27
CA LYS A 13 -8.31 -27.74 7.70
C LYS A 13 -7.84 -28.83 8.66
N SER A 14 -8.08 -30.10 8.32
CA SER A 14 -7.65 -31.24 9.13
C SER A 14 -6.12 -31.38 9.22
N SER A 15 -5.38 -30.85 8.25
CA SER A 15 -3.91 -30.93 8.23
C SER A 15 -3.24 -29.85 9.08
N TRP A 16 -3.92 -28.73 9.35
CA TRP A 16 -3.34 -27.56 10.02
C TRP A 16 -2.69 -27.85 11.39
N PRO A 17 -3.30 -28.64 12.30
CA PRO A 17 -2.71 -28.90 13.62
C PRO A 17 -1.38 -29.68 13.57
N TYR A 18 -1.15 -30.43 12.49
CA TYR A 18 0.02 -31.29 12.31
C TYR A 18 1.19 -30.59 11.62
N LEU A 19 0.95 -29.41 11.04
CA LEU A 19 1.97 -28.66 10.30
C LEU A 19 2.70 -27.68 11.24
N PRO A 20 4.03 -27.80 11.42
CA PRO A 20 4.76 -26.95 12.35
C PRO A 20 4.70 -25.46 11.98
N PHE A 21 4.65 -25.14 10.68
CA PHE A 21 4.50 -23.75 10.21
C PHE A 21 3.14 -23.15 10.58
N TRP A 22 2.08 -23.96 10.73
CA TRP A 22 0.76 -23.46 11.11
C TRP A 22 0.74 -22.98 12.56
N LYS A 23 1.43 -23.71 13.46
CA LYS A 23 1.60 -23.28 14.85
C LYS A 23 2.34 -21.95 14.92
N GLN A 24 3.46 -21.82 14.19
CA GLN A 24 4.21 -20.56 14.09
C GLN A 24 3.37 -19.41 13.51
N PHE A 25 2.54 -19.69 12.50
CA PHE A 25 1.63 -18.71 11.93
C PHE A 25 0.61 -18.22 12.96
N VAL A 26 -0.03 -19.13 13.71
CA VAL A 26 -0.98 -18.77 14.77
C VAL A 26 -0.29 -17.96 15.87
N GLU A 27 0.89 -18.39 16.33
CA GLU A 27 1.68 -17.66 17.34
C GLU A 27 2.06 -16.24 16.88
N ALA A 28 2.43 -16.07 15.62
CA ALA A 28 2.73 -14.75 15.05
C ALA A 28 1.47 -13.86 15.01
N TRP A 29 0.32 -14.42 14.66
CA TRP A 29 -0.96 -13.68 14.69
C TRP A 29 -1.36 -13.31 16.11
N ASP A 30 -1.25 -14.22 17.07
CA ASP A 30 -1.53 -13.94 18.49
C ASP A 30 -0.64 -12.81 19.01
N TYR A 31 0.64 -12.80 18.60
CA TYR A 31 1.56 -11.71 18.92
C TYR A 31 1.14 -10.37 18.30
N LEU A 32 0.76 -10.36 17.02
CA LEU A 32 0.28 -9.15 16.33
C LEU A 32 -0.97 -8.57 16.98
N PHE A 33 -1.94 -9.41 17.32
CA PHE A 33 -3.15 -9.00 18.03
C PHE A 33 -2.83 -8.45 19.42
N LYS A 34 -1.93 -9.10 20.17
CA LYS A 34 -1.49 -8.63 21.48
C LYS A 34 -0.81 -7.26 21.42
N VAL A 35 0.05 -7.03 20.43
CA VAL A 35 0.69 -5.72 20.22
C VAL A 35 -0.36 -4.67 19.88
N THR A 36 -1.29 -5.00 18.99
CA THR A 36 -2.36 -4.08 18.57
C THR A 36 -3.28 -3.72 19.74
N GLU A 37 -3.71 -4.70 20.54
CA GLU A 37 -4.52 -4.50 21.74
C GLU A 37 -3.83 -3.53 22.71
N LYS A 38 -2.52 -3.71 22.95
CA LYS A 38 -1.74 -2.80 23.80
C LYS A 38 -1.71 -1.36 23.25
N LEU A 39 -1.56 -1.20 21.94
CA LEU A 39 -1.52 0.12 21.30
C LEU A 39 -2.90 0.80 21.31
N VAL A 40 -3.96 0.04 21.06
CA VAL A 40 -5.33 0.52 21.10
C VAL A 40 -5.70 0.92 22.52
N GLN A 41 -5.41 0.08 23.53
CA GLN A 41 -5.67 0.42 24.92
C GLN A 41 -4.95 1.70 25.34
N LYS A 42 -3.65 1.81 25.01
CA LYS A 42 -2.89 3.04 25.30
C LYS A 42 -3.54 4.27 24.64
N LYS A 43 -4.03 4.15 23.41
CA LYS A 43 -4.72 5.24 22.73
C LYS A 43 -6.09 5.55 23.31
N MET A 44 -6.83 4.54 23.78
CA MET A 44 -8.08 4.75 24.52
C MET A 44 -7.84 5.55 25.79
N ASP A 45 -6.81 5.20 26.55
CA ASP A 45 -6.44 5.91 27.79
C ASP A 45 -6.07 7.37 27.48
N GLU A 46 -5.24 7.62 26.46
CA GLU A 46 -4.88 8.97 26.00
C GLU A 46 -6.10 9.80 25.54
N ILE A 47 -7.08 9.17 24.89
CA ILE A 47 -8.32 9.82 24.44
C ILE A 47 -9.16 10.21 25.66
N GLN A 48 -9.33 9.29 26.61
CA GLN A 48 -10.09 9.54 27.83
C GLN A 48 -9.50 10.72 28.60
N ASP A 49 -8.18 10.75 28.77
CA ASP A 49 -7.46 11.85 29.43
C ASP A 49 -7.68 13.20 28.72
N LYS A 50 -7.65 13.23 27.38
CA LYS A 50 -7.85 14.47 26.60
C LYS A 50 -9.30 14.96 26.58
N VAL A 51 -10.27 14.04 26.60
CA VAL A 51 -11.69 14.37 26.75
C VAL A 51 -11.95 15.00 28.11
N HIS A 52 -11.35 14.48 29.18
CA HIS A 52 -11.40 15.10 30.51
C HIS A 52 -10.81 16.52 30.52
N LEU A 53 -9.86 16.82 29.64
CA LEU A 53 -9.22 18.13 29.49
C LEU A 53 -9.94 19.09 28.51
N GLN A 54 -11.09 18.71 27.94
CA GLN A 54 -11.86 19.54 26.97
C GLN A 54 -11.04 20.03 25.76
N GLN A 55 -10.00 19.30 25.37
CA GLN A 55 -9.17 19.67 24.23
C GLN A 55 -9.78 19.21 22.91
N SER A 56 -9.69 20.06 21.88
CA SER A 56 -10.07 19.72 20.51
C SER A 56 -9.24 18.53 20.02
N MET A 57 -9.92 17.46 19.64
CA MET A 57 -9.29 16.31 19.00
C MET A 57 -9.34 16.46 17.49
N GLU A 58 -8.18 16.57 16.87
CA GLU A 58 -8.03 16.25 15.45
C GLU A 58 -8.29 14.73 15.32
N GLY A 59 -9.32 14.35 14.56
CA GLY A 59 -9.85 12.99 14.56
C GLY A 59 -8.86 11.99 13.96
N ALA A 60 -8.23 11.18 14.81
CA ALA A 60 -7.47 10.03 14.35
C ALA A 60 -8.44 8.92 13.89
N TYR A 61 -7.99 8.06 12.96
CA TYR A 61 -8.80 6.95 12.43
C TYR A 61 -9.45 6.09 13.53
N LEU A 62 -8.69 5.72 14.57
CA LEU A 62 -9.22 4.98 15.73
C LEU A 62 -10.34 5.74 16.45
N THR A 63 -10.19 7.05 16.66
CA THR A 63 -11.22 7.88 17.29
C THR A 63 -12.51 7.87 16.47
N HIS A 64 -12.41 7.96 15.14
CA HIS A 64 -13.56 7.84 14.26
C HIS A 64 -14.24 6.46 14.35
N LEU A 65 -13.46 5.38 14.41
CA LEU A 65 -14.03 4.03 14.56
C LEU A 65 -14.80 3.88 15.88
N LEU A 66 -14.24 4.38 16.97
CA LEU A 66 -14.87 4.31 18.30
C LEU A 66 -16.16 5.13 18.38
N LEU A 67 -16.18 6.31 17.77
CA LEU A 67 -17.36 7.20 17.78
C LEU A 67 -18.49 6.70 16.87
N SER A 68 -18.18 5.89 15.86
CA SER A 68 -19.19 5.42 14.91
C SER A 68 -20.21 4.43 15.50
N GLU A 69 -19.89 3.79 16.64
CA GLU A 69 -20.66 2.72 17.31
C GLU A 69 -21.13 1.56 16.39
N GLN A 70 -20.62 1.49 15.16
CA GLN A 70 -21.03 0.52 14.14
C GLN A 70 -20.28 -0.81 14.21
N MET A 71 -19.22 -0.89 15.03
CA MET A 71 -18.34 -2.05 15.13
C MET A 71 -18.16 -2.48 16.59
N THR A 72 -18.09 -3.79 16.80
CA THR A 72 -17.70 -4.38 18.07
C THR A 72 -16.22 -4.11 18.35
N MET A 73 -15.82 -4.16 19.63
CA MET A 73 -14.41 -3.98 20.02
C MET A 73 -13.49 -4.98 19.29
N THR A 74 -13.95 -6.22 19.10
CA THR A 74 -13.20 -7.24 18.35
C THR A 74 -12.99 -6.86 16.88
N GLU A 75 -14.00 -6.28 16.23
CA GLU A 75 -13.90 -5.82 14.84
C GLU A 75 -12.98 -4.60 14.71
N ILE A 76 -13.01 -3.69 15.70
CA ILE A 76 -12.09 -2.55 15.76
C ILE A 76 -10.64 -3.05 15.89
N LEU A 77 -10.37 -3.97 16.82
CA LEU A 77 -9.04 -4.55 17.01
C LEU A 77 -8.55 -5.27 15.74
N ALA A 78 -9.41 -6.05 15.09
CA ALA A 78 -9.09 -6.71 13.83
C ALA A 78 -8.78 -5.71 12.72
N SER A 79 -9.60 -4.67 12.55
CA SER A 79 -9.43 -3.64 11.51
C SER A 79 -8.14 -2.85 11.69
N ILE A 80 -7.78 -2.50 12.94
CA ILE A 80 -6.54 -1.78 13.23
C ILE A 80 -5.33 -2.68 13.02
N THR A 81 -5.41 -3.95 13.43
CA THR A 81 -4.34 -4.93 13.19
C THR A 81 -4.07 -5.06 11.68
N GLU A 82 -5.12 -5.15 10.88
CA GLU A 82 -5.03 -5.21 9.42
C GLU A 82 -4.42 -3.94 8.82
N LEU A 83 -4.85 -2.76 9.27
CA LEU A 83 -4.31 -1.49 8.83
C LEU A 83 -2.80 -1.37 9.12
N LEU A 84 -2.38 -1.75 10.33
CA LEU A 84 -0.98 -1.72 10.74
C LEU A 84 -0.14 -2.66 9.87
N LEU A 85 -0.60 -3.89 9.67
CA LEU A 85 0.09 -4.87 8.84
C LEU A 85 0.23 -4.38 7.39
N ALA A 86 -0.88 -3.91 6.80
CA ALA A 86 -0.90 -3.40 5.44
C ALA A 86 0.03 -2.20 5.25
N GLY A 87 0.08 -1.29 6.23
CA GLY A 87 0.93 -0.10 6.19
C GLY A 87 2.42 -0.43 6.34
N VAL A 88 2.79 -1.33 7.25
CA VAL A 88 4.20 -1.63 7.55
C VAL A 88 4.88 -2.39 6.43
N ASP A 89 4.31 -3.50 5.97
CA ASP A 89 4.98 -4.37 4.99
C ASP A 89 5.11 -3.67 3.63
N THR A 90 4.08 -2.92 3.22
CA THR A 90 4.09 -2.27 1.90
C THR A 90 5.04 -1.07 1.83
N THR A 91 5.02 -0.22 2.86
CA THR A 91 5.84 1.00 2.88
C THR A 91 7.31 0.70 3.12
N SER A 92 7.62 -0.20 4.06
CA SER A 92 9.02 -0.58 4.36
C SER A 92 9.73 -1.18 3.15
N ASN A 93 9.05 -2.03 2.38
CA ASN A 93 9.60 -2.59 1.15
C ASN A 93 9.81 -1.51 0.08
N THR A 94 8.85 -0.60 -0.11
CA THR A 94 8.96 0.51 -1.08
C THR A 94 10.16 1.41 -0.75
N VAL A 95 10.31 1.77 0.53
CA VAL A 95 11.43 2.62 0.99
C VAL A 95 12.76 1.89 0.81
N SER A 96 12.83 0.60 1.16
CA SER A 96 14.04 -0.20 1.01
C SER A 96 14.51 -0.27 -0.45
N TRP A 97 13.60 -0.53 -1.40
CA TRP A 97 13.92 -0.53 -2.82
C TRP A 97 14.31 0.86 -3.33
N SER A 98 13.63 1.91 -2.86
CA SER A 98 13.96 3.28 -3.24
C SER A 98 15.38 3.65 -2.80
N LEU A 99 15.74 3.35 -1.55
CA LEU A 99 17.08 3.57 -1.01
C LEU A 99 18.14 2.77 -1.77
N TYR A 100 17.86 1.50 -2.08
CA TYR A 100 18.75 0.65 -2.87
C TYR A 100 18.99 1.23 -4.27
N LEU A 101 17.94 1.68 -4.96
CA LEU A 101 18.05 2.29 -6.27
C LEU A 101 18.85 3.60 -6.24
N MET A 102 18.61 4.45 -5.23
CA MET A 102 19.37 5.70 -5.06
C MET A 102 20.85 5.44 -4.78
N ALA A 103 21.17 4.49 -3.90
CA ALA A 103 22.56 4.12 -3.59
C ALA A 103 23.33 3.63 -4.83
N ARG A 104 22.64 3.06 -5.82
CA ARG A 104 23.22 2.63 -7.09
C ARG A 104 23.28 3.72 -8.16
N ASN A 105 22.57 4.83 -7.97
CA ASN A 105 22.51 5.94 -8.91
C ASN A 105 22.81 7.26 -8.18
N PRO A 106 24.08 7.56 -7.86
CA PRO A 106 24.45 8.73 -7.05
C PRO A 106 23.98 10.06 -7.64
N GLU A 107 23.89 10.17 -8.97
CA GLU A 107 23.36 11.37 -9.65
C GLU A 107 21.88 11.63 -9.30
N ILE A 108 21.06 10.58 -9.29
CA ILE A 108 19.63 10.67 -8.92
C ILE A 108 19.51 11.05 -7.44
N GLN A 109 20.34 10.45 -6.58
CA GLN A 109 20.37 10.78 -5.17
C GLN A 109 20.73 12.25 -4.93
N GLU A 110 21.74 12.77 -5.62
CA GLU A 110 22.16 14.17 -5.52
C GLU A 110 21.05 15.11 -6.00
N GLN A 111 20.45 14.84 -7.16
CA GLN A 111 19.33 15.66 -7.66
C GLN A 111 18.14 15.68 -6.69
N LEU A 112 17.79 14.54 -6.10
CA LEU A 112 16.74 14.47 -5.09
C LEU A 112 17.10 15.25 -3.83
N TYR A 113 18.34 15.13 -3.37
CA TYR A 113 18.84 15.89 -2.22
C TYR A 113 18.73 17.40 -2.46
N GLN A 114 19.10 17.88 -3.64
CA GLN A 114 18.97 19.29 -4.01
C GLN A 114 17.50 19.76 -4.03
N GLU A 115 16.56 18.93 -4.52
CA GLU A 115 15.12 19.24 -4.44
C GLU A 115 14.66 19.35 -2.98
N VAL A 116 15.03 18.39 -2.14
CA VAL A 116 14.63 18.36 -0.72
C VAL A 116 15.16 19.57 0.03
N ILE A 117 16.44 19.92 -0.14
CA ILE A 117 17.05 21.09 0.53
C ILE A 117 16.44 22.40 0.04
N ARG A 118 16.05 22.48 -1.24
CA ARG A 118 15.38 23.67 -1.80
C ARG A 118 14.00 23.90 -1.18
N VAL A 119 13.24 22.83 -0.96
CA VAL A 119 11.85 22.91 -0.44
C VAL A 119 11.85 22.99 1.10
N CYS A 120 12.72 22.24 1.75
CA CYS A 120 12.86 22.17 3.21
C CYS A 120 14.28 22.58 3.63
N PRO A 121 14.58 23.89 3.67
CA PRO A 121 15.90 24.35 4.07
C PRO A 121 16.15 24.14 5.57
N GLY A 122 17.37 23.70 5.92
CA GLY A 122 17.79 23.45 7.29
C GLY A 122 17.12 22.23 7.92
N ASP A 123 16.83 22.30 9.22
CA ASP A 123 16.22 21.20 10.00
C ASP A 123 14.68 21.30 10.05
N LYS A 124 14.06 21.94 9.06
CA LYS A 124 12.60 22.05 8.99
C LYS A 124 11.98 20.67 8.75
N VAL A 125 11.08 20.25 9.64
CA VAL A 125 10.24 19.05 9.40
C VAL A 125 9.27 19.35 8.25
N PRO A 126 9.27 18.55 7.16
CA PRO A 126 8.38 18.77 6.01
C PRO A 126 6.90 18.63 6.40
N ASN A 127 6.05 19.50 5.86
CA ASN A 127 4.60 19.36 5.94
C ASN A 127 3.99 18.83 4.62
N SER A 128 2.66 18.71 4.54
CA SER A 128 1.97 18.23 3.34
C SER A 128 2.22 19.09 2.10
N ASP A 129 2.30 20.41 2.28
CA ASP A 129 2.47 21.37 1.19
C ASP A 129 3.91 21.35 0.65
N ASP A 130 4.88 21.15 1.54
CA ASP A 130 6.27 20.92 1.19
C ASP A 130 6.41 19.66 0.31
N ILE A 131 5.80 18.54 0.72
CA ILE A 131 5.79 17.29 -0.07
C ILE A 131 5.09 17.51 -1.41
N ALA A 132 4.07 18.37 -1.47
CA ALA A 132 3.41 18.71 -2.72
C ALA A 132 4.40 19.36 -3.72
N GLY A 133 5.31 20.19 -3.21
CA GLY A 133 6.39 20.86 -3.94
C GLY A 133 7.62 20.02 -4.30
N MET A 134 7.60 18.70 -4.05
CA MET A 134 8.69 17.76 -4.39
C MET A 134 8.30 16.81 -5.55
N PRO A 135 8.19 17.29 -6.80
CA PRO A 135 7.81 16.44 -7.94
C PRO A 135 8.86 15.37 -8.26
N TYR A 136 10.16 15.64 -8.06
CA TYR A 136 11.21 14.66 -8.32
C TYR A 136 11.15 13.49 -7.32
N LEU A 137 10.92 13.78 -6.04
CA LEU A 137 10.65 12.75 -5.03
C LEU A 137 9.50 11.82 -5.45
N LYS A 138 8.39 12.40 -5.91
CA LYS A 138 7.22 11.64 -6.40
C LYS A 138 7.60 10.78 -7.62
N ALA A 139 8.41 11.30 -8.53
CA ALA A 139 8.88 10.57 -9.69
C ALA A 139 9.77 9.37 -9.29
N VAL A 140 10.71 9.56 -8.35
CA VAL A 140 11.57 8.50 -7.82
C VAL A 140 10.73 7.36 -7.21
N ILE A 141 9.76 7.69 -6.35
CA ILE A 141 8.90 6.68 -5.73
C ILE A 141 8.05 5.93 -6.78
N ARG A 142 7.49 6.65 -7.75
CA ARG A 142 6.72 6.02 -8.86
C ARG A 142 7.58 5.08 -9.68
N GLU A 143 8.82 5.46 -9.98
CA GLU A 143 9.74 4.63 -10.74
C GLU A 143 10.20 3.41 -9.94
N THR A 144 10.44 3.55 -8.64
CA THR A 144 10.68 2.41 -7.74
C THR A 144 9.53 1.42 -7.81
N LEU A 145 8.28 1.89 -7.70
CA LEU A 145 7.09 1.03 -7.75
C LEU A 145 6.86 0.43 -9.15
N ARG A 146 7.30 1.10 -10.21
CA ARG A 146 7.27 0.59 -11.59
C ARG A 146 8.23 -0.58 -11.78
N LEU A 147 9.42 -0.50 -11.20
CA LEU A 147 10.47 -1.52 -11.29
C LEU A 147 10.27 -2.67 -10.27
N TYR A 148 9.88 -2.33 -9.05
CA TYR A 148 9.74 -3.23 -7.90
C TYR A 148 8.37 -3.03 -7.24
N PRO A 149 7.28 -3.50 -7.87
CA PRO A 149 5.94 -3.39 -7.29
C PRO A 149 5.84 -4.26 -6.04
N VAL A 150 5.38 -3.67 -4.93
CA VAL A 150 5.25 -4.40 -3.65
C VAL A 150 4.13 -5.44 -3.68
N VAL A 151 3.07 -5.16 -4.43
CA VAL A 151 1.94 -6.08 -4.65
C VAL A 151 1.94 -6.47 -6.14
N PRO A 152 2.60 -7.58 -6.51
CA PRO A 152 2.78 -7.96 -7.92
C PRO A 152 1.49 -8.45 -8.58
N GLY A 153 0.44 -8.75 -7.82
CA GLY A 153 -0.85 -9.14 -8.35
C GLY A 153 -1.99 -8.94 -7.37
N ASN A 154 -3.17 -8.65 -7.91
CA ASN A 154 -4.41 -8.51 -7.18
C ASN A 154 -5.39 -9.59 -7.63
N ALA A 155 -5.85 -10.41 -6.68
CA ALA A 155 -6.88 -11.41 -6.94
C ALA A 155 -8.28 -10.79 -6.77
N ARG A 156 -9.15 -11.07 -7.72
CA ARG A 156 -10.58 -10.78 -7.70
C ARG A 156 -11.36 -12.07 -7.90
N VAL A 157 -12.56 -12.13 -7.35
CA VAL A 157 -13.47 -13.26 -7.57
C VAL A 157 -14.81 -12.70 -8.02
N THR A 158 -15.32 -13.16 -9.15
CA THR A 158 -16.65 -12.77 -9.63
C THR A 158 -17.70 -13.50 -8.82
N VAL A 159 -18.40 -12.83 -7.90
CA VAL A 159 -19.28 -13.55 -6.95
C VAL A 159 -20.66 -13.79 -7.53
N GLU A 160 -21.25 -12.78 -8.18
CA GLU A 160 -22.68 -12.76 -8.47
C GLU A 160 -23.02 -12.76 -9.97
N ASN A 161 -22.21 -12.07 -10.77
CA ASN A 161 -22.46 -11.88 -12.19
C ASN A 161 -21.30 -12.40 -13.04
N GLU A 162 -21.69 -12.90 -14.21
CA GLU A 162 -20.75 -13.13 -15.30
C GLU A 162 -20.25 -11.78 -15.79
N ILE A 163 -18.96 -11.68 -16.06
CA ILE A 163 -18.34 -10.44 -16.55
C ILE A 163 -17.77 -10.69 -17.95
N VAL A 164 -17.98 -9.73 -18.84
CA VAL A 164 -17.36 -9.73 -20.17
C VAL A 164 -16.21 -8.74 -20.13
N VAL A 165 -15.01 -9.19 -20.47
CA VAL A 165 -13.80 -8.34 -20.53
C VAL A 165 -13.19 -8.52 -21.93
N GLY A 166 -13.32 -7.49 -22.76
CA GLY A 166 -13.04 -7.62 -24.20
C GLY A 166 -13.94 -8.68 -24.83
N ASP A 167 -13.34 -9.63 -25.53
CA ASP A 167 -14.06 -10.74 -26.18
C ASP A 167 -14.22 -11.98 -25.28
N TYR A 168 -13.77 -11.90 -24.03
CA TYR A 168 -13.77 -13.03 -23.10
C TYR A 168 -14.88 -12.92 -22.07
N VAL A 169 -15.58 -14.04 -21.88
CA VAL A 169 -16.65 -14.16 -20.89
C VAL A 169 -16.15 -14.96 -19.69
N PHE A 170 -16.20 -14.35 -18.50
CA PHE A 170 -15.79 -14.98 -17.24
C PHE A 170 -17.04 -15.41 -16.46
N PRO A 171 -17.26 -16.73 -16.30
CA PRO A 171 -18.45 -17.22 -15.62
C PRO A 171 -18.43 -16.86 -14.13
N LYS A 172 -19.61 -16.91 -13.51
CA LYS A 172 -19.77 -16.67 -12.07
C LYS A 172 -18.84 -17.58 -11.26
N LYS A 173 -18.32 -17.05 -10.14
CA LYS A 173 -17.36 -17.68 -9.21
C LYS A 173 -15.99 -17.96 -9.81
N SER A 174 -15.66 -17.34 -10.94
CA SER A 174 -14.30 -17.39 -11.49
C SER A 174 -13.37 -16.51 -10.68
N LYS A 175 -12.17 -17.03 -10.41
CA LYS A 175 -11.08 -16.24 -9.81
C LYS A 175 -10.27 -15.60 -10.93
N CYS A 176 -10.20 -14.28 -10.95
CA CYS A 176 -9.36 -13.54 -11.87
C CYS A 176 -8.19 -12.95 -11.09
N CYS A 177 -6.97 -13.37 -11.40
CA CYS A 177 -5.76 -12.81 -10.80
C CYS A 177 -5.11 -11.86 -11.81
N GLY A 178 -5.23 -10.55 -11.56
CA GLY A 178 -4.52 -9.55 -12.34
C GLY A 178 -3.07 -9.48 -11.88
N HIS A 179 -2.13 -9.84 -12.75
CA HIS A 179 -0.71 -9.66 -12.49
C HIS A 179 -0.30 -8.23 -12.85
N SER A 180 -0.14 -7.38 -11.83
CA SER A 180 0.36 -6.01 -11.97
C SER A 180 1.75 -6.00 -12.61
N CYS A 181 2.59 -6.97 -12.23
CA CYS A 181 3.91 -7.18 -12.86
C CYS A 181 3.79 -7.41 -14.37
N SER A 182 2.87 -8.25 -14.85
CA SER A 182 2.79 -8.55 -16.29
C SER A 182 2.33 -7.35 -17.12
N ALA A 183 1.42 -6.51 -16.61
CA ALA A 183 0.96 -5.31 -17.31
C ALA A 183 2.09 -4.27 -17.46
N HIS A 184 2.85 -4.02 -16.40
CA HIS A 184 4.01 -3.11 -16.44
C HIS A 184 5.20 -3.70 -17.20
N PHE A 185 5.50 -4.99 -17.02
CA PHE A 185 6.63 -5.66 -17.66
C PHE A 185 6.42 -5.86 -19.15
N LEU A 186 5.19 -6.11 -19.63
CA LEU A 186 4.88 -6.15 -21.08
C LEU A 186 5.08 -4.77 -21.73
N PHE A 187 4.71 -3.68 -21.04
CA PHE A 187 4.93 -2.32 -21.54
C PHE A 187 6.43 -1.99 -21.62
N VAL A 188 7.23 -2.44 -20.65
CA VAL A 188 8.69 -2.24 -20.62
C VAL A 188 9.42 -3.15 -21.61
N HIS A 189 8.96 -4.39 -21.80
CA HIS A 189 9.53 -5.34 -22.75
C HIS A 189 9.28 -4.91 -24.21
N MET A 190 8.14 -4.25 -24.49
CA MET A 190 7.89 -3.61 -25.79
C MET A 190 8.85 -2.45 -26.07
N ILE A 191 9.22 -1.66 -25.05
CA ILE A 191 10.23 -0.60 -25.16
C ILE A 191 11.62 -1.18 -25.45
N PHE A 192 11.99 -2.29 -24.79
CA PHE A 192 13.28 -2.97 -25.01
C PHE A 192 13.40 -3.61 -26.40
N HIS A 193 12.33 -4.20 -26.94
CA HIS A 193 12.35 -4.78 -28.29
C HIS A 193 12.38 -3.75 -29.42
N LEU A 194 11.90 -2.52 -29.17
CA LEU A 194 11.88 -1.43 -30.14
C LEU A 194 13.17 -0.58 -30.12
N GLY A 195 14.17 -0.94 -29.31
CA GLY A 195 15.44 -0.21 -29.24
C GLY A 195 15.31 1.25 -28.80
N LEU A 196 14.20 1.60 -28.16
CA LEU A 196 13.98 2.95 -27.65
C LEU A 196 14.84 3.14 -26.38
N PRO A 197 15.57 4.26 -26.25
CA PRO A 197 16.39 4.50 -25.08
C PRO A 197 15.52 4.42 -23.81
N PRO A 198 16.05 3.90 -22.69
CA PRO A 198 15.34 3.91 -21.43
C PRO A 198 14.83 5.33 -21.17
N ARG A 199 13.51 5.52 -21.15
CA ARG A 199 12.83 6.78 -20.76
C ARG A 199 13.02 7.03 -19.25
N VAL A 200 14.21 6.81 -18.72
CA VAL A 200 14.44 6.72 -17.28
C VAL A 200 14.40 8.09 -16.61
N ILE A 201 14.54 9.21 -17.33
CA ILE A 201 14.46 10.56 -16.73
C ILE A 201 13.76 11.62 -17.62
N ASN A 202 13.64 11.44 -18.94
CA ASN A 202 13.11 12.53 -19.81
C ASN A 202 11.61 12.84 -19.65
N VAL A 203 10.82 12.00 -18.96
CA VAL A 203 9.41 12.31 -18.66
C VAL A 203 9.29 13.33 -17.50
N ILE A 204 10.37 13.57 -16.76
CA ILE A 204 10.40 14.52 -15.63
C ILE A 204 10.37 15.98 -16.11
N ASN A 205 10.76 16.26 -17.36
CA ASN A 205 10.80 17.62 -17.92
C ASN A 205 9.52 18.07 -18.65
N THR A 206 8.51 17.21 -18.81
CA THR A 206 7.24 17.58 -19.45
C THR A 206 6.15 17.66 -18.40
N THR A 207 5.79 18.88 -18.02
CA THR A 207 4.71 19.26 -17.08
C THR A 207 3.29 18.93 -17.56
N GLU A 208 3.10 17.98 -18.46
CA GLU A 208 1.78 17.61 -18.99
C GLU A 208 1.44 16.17 -18.59
N TRP A 209 0.84 16.06 -17.41
CA TRP A 209 -0.09 14.97 -17.11
C TRP A 209 -1.44 15.63 -16.80
N SER A 210 -2.11 16.12 -17.83
CA SER A 210 -3.54 16.41 -17.78
C SER A 210 -4.25 15.08 -17.62
N PHE A 211 -4.82 14.83 -16.43
CA PHE A 211 -5.84 13.81 -16.29
C PHE A 211 -7.17 14.47 -16.68
N ASP A 212 -7.54 14.34 -17.95
CA ASP A 212 -8.92 14.59 -18.37
C ASP A 212 -9.78 13.48 -17.74
N PHE A 213 -10.46 13.83 -16.66
CA PHE A 213 -11.67 13.11 -16.27
C PHE A 213 -12.73 13.51 -17.31
N ASP A 214 -12.84 12.73 -18.39
CA ASP A 214 -14.05 12.72 -19.20
C ASP A 214 -15.18 12.16 -18.31
N SER A 215 -15.82 13.07 -17.58
CA SER A 215 -17.20 12.94 -17.16
C SER A 215 -18.05 13.32 -18.36
N ASP A 216 -18.53 12.34 -19.11
CA ASP A 216 -19.63 12.38 -20.09
C ASP A 216 -19.62 11.00 -20.77
N GLU A 217 -20.64 10.15 -20.85
CA GLU A 217 -22.11 10.21 -20.82
C GLU A 217 -22.60 8.73 -20.78
N PRO A 218 -23.90 8.39 -20.74
CA PRO A 218 -25.07 9.09 -20.22
C PRO A 218 -25.76 8.35 -19.04
#